data_AF-A0A959I798-F1
#
_entry.id   AF-A0A959I798-F1
#
_cell.length_a   1.000
_cell.length_b   1.000
_cell.length_c   1.000
_cell.angle_alpha   90.00
_cell.angle_beta   90.00
_cell.angle_gamma   90.00
#
_symmetry.space_group_name_H-M   'P 1'
#
loop_
_entity.id
_entity.type
_entity.pdbx_description
1 polymer ?
#
loop_
_entity_poly.entity_id
_entity_poly.type
_entity_poly.pdbx_seq_one_letter_code
_entity_poly.pdbx_strand_id
1 'polypeptide(L)'
;MVRTVTPTLFLVLFWLIAFNTTLDAQDFMMQGWYWNYPKPADPKGNPGTEQTWAKTVKNQVPGLARAGFTYFWAPPMSRASFGSNSNGYDPKDLYDLGAYGLGATGFGFRQDVANLASALSANNMHLVADVIYNHRDGGRAEDNSAVKAYITNYFSGPPKSPFPSDRFRCVLPLGGTSGNGVGDYYFKISSKTGNSAYHNKPYKLYLETGEVGWQNLA
;
A
#
# COMPACT_ATOMS: atom_id res chain seq x y z
N MET A 1 -50.45 6.29 52.51
CA MET A 1 -49.09 6.64 52.98
C MET A 1 -48.36 7.25 51.79
N VAL A 2 -48.44 8.57 51.62
CA VAL A 2 -47.83 9.28 50.48
C VAL A 2 -46.36 9.46 50.80
N ARG A 3 -45.47 8.73 50.12
CA ARG A 3 -44.03 8.92 50.25
C ARG A 3 -43.68 10.27 49.62
N THR A 4 -43.40 11.25 50.47
CA THR A 4 -42.84 12.54 50.08
C THR A 4 -41.46 12.29 49.46
N VAL A 5 -41.36 12.50 48.15
CA VAL A 5 -40.07 12.52 47.44
C VAL A 5 -39.31 13.73 47.96
N THR A 6 -38.16 13.50 48.58
CA THR A 6 -37.36 14.56 49.19
C THR A 6 -36.85 15.55 48.12
N PRO A 7 -36.91 16.87 48.37
CA PRO A 7 -36.53 17.92 47.41
C PRO A 7 -35.05 17.83 46.96
N THR A 8 -34.22 17.10 47.71
CA THR A 8 -32.84 16.77 47.35
C THR A 8 -32.72 15.93 46.08
N LEU A 9 -33.67 15.03 45.79
CA LEU A 9 -33.60 14.19 44.58
C LEU A 9 -33.84 15.01 43.31
N PHE A 10 -34.74 16.01 43.38
CA PHE A 10 -35.02 16.93 42.28
C PHE A 10 -33.85 17.87 41.99
N LEU A 11 -33.14 18.34 43.02
CA LEU A 11 -31.97 19.20 42.86
C LEU A 11 -30.79 18.48 42.21
N VAL A 12 -30.55 17.20 42.53
CA VAL A 12 -29.50 16.38 41.91
C VAL A 12 -29.83 16.08 40.44
N LEU A 13 -31.09 15.75 40.14
CA LEU A 13 -31.52 15.52 38.76
C LEU A 13 -31.44 16.80 37.93
N PHE A 14 -31.82 17.95 38.50
CA PHE A 14 -31.71 19.26 37.86
C PHE A 14 -30.25 19.65 37.62
N TRP A 15 -29.33 19.35 38.53
CA TRP A 15 -27.88 19.54 38.33
C TRP A 15 -27.32 18.64 37.22
N LEU A 16 -27.72 17.36 37.16
CA LEU A 16 -27.29 16.45 36.08
C LEU A 16 -27.81 16.87 34.70
N ILE A 17 -28.97 17.53 34.62
CA ILE A 17 -29.56 18.03 33.37
C ILE A 17 -29.02 19.43 33.02
N ALA A 18 -28.77 20.29 34.03
CA ALA A 18 -28.26 21.65 33.83
C ALA A 18 -26.77 21.68 33.46
N PHE A 19 -26.01 20.69 33.93
CA PHE A 19 -24.62 20.45 33.52
C PHE A 19 -24.58 19.31 32.50
N ASN A 20 -25.20 19.52 31.34
CA ASN A 20 -24.84 18.79 30.12
C ASN A 20 -23.41 19.20 29.72
N THR A 21 -22.41 18.80 30.50
CA THR A 21 -21.04 18.81 30.05
C THR A 21 -20.97 17.79 28.93
N THR A 22 -20.78 18.25 27.69
CA THR A 22 -20.26 17.40 26.64
C THR A 22 -18.91 16.88 27.15
N LEU A 23 -18.89 15.62 27.58
CA LEU A 23 -17.64 14.91 27.79
C LEU A 23 -17.06 14.70 26.40
N ASP A 24 -16.15 15.59 26.00
CA ASP A 24 -15.33 15.38 24.82
C ASP A 24 -14.42 14.19 25.14
N ALA A 25 -14.82 13.00 24.70
CA ALA A 25 -13.95 11.84 24.69
C ALA A 25 -12.81 12.17 23.73
N GLN A 26 -11.60 12.31 24.26
CA GLN A 26 -10.45 12.62 23.42
C GLN A 26 -10.19 11.47 22.46
N ASP A 27 -10.04 11.79 21.18
CA ASP A 27 -9.76 10.81 20.16
C ASP A 27 -8.30 10.40 20.16
N PHE A 28 -8.07 9.09 20.14
CA PHE A 28 -6.74 8.49 20.09
C PHE A 28 -6.63 7.54 18.92
N MET A 29 -5.73 7.86 18.00
CA MET A 29 -5.44 7.02 16.85
C MET A 29 -4.22 6.13 17.12
N MET A 30 -4.35 4.85 16.78
CA MET A 30 -3.23 3.91 16.70
C MET A 30 -2.84 3.67 15.25
N GLN A 31 -1.57 3.86 14.92
CA GLN A 31 -0.98 3.25 13.73
C GLN A 31 -0.93 1.74 13.95
N GLY A 32 -1.80 1.02 13.24
CA GLY A 32 -2.10 -0.39 13.47
C GLY A 32 -1.13 -1.40 12.89
N TRP A 33 0.03 -0.94 12.42
CA TRP A 33 0.97 -1.71 11.63
C TRP A 33 2.35 -1.04 11.65
N TYR A 34 3.37 -1.77 11.20
CA TYR A 34 4.75 -1.29 11.13
C TYR A 34 5.40 -1.83 9.86
N TRP A 35 6.57 -1.30 9.48
CA TRP A 35 7.28 -1.79 8.31
C TRP A 35 7.59 -3.29 8.45
N ASN A 36 7.21 -4.08 7.45
CA ASN A 36 7.35 -5.54 7.48
C ASN A 36 6.50 -6.24 8.56
N TYR A 37 5.29 -5.74 8.80
CA TYR A 37 4.29 -6.47 9.59
C TYR A 37 3.99 -7.85 8.97
N PRO A 38 3.63 -8.87 9.79
CA PRO A 38 3.40 -10.25 9.32
C PRO A 38 2.46 -10.32 8.12
N LYS A 39 2.92 -10.98 7.05
CA LYS A 39 2.17 -11.19 5.81
C LYS A 39 1.36 -12.49 5.86
N PRO A 40 0.32 -12.63 5.02
CA PRO A 40 -0.40 -13.90 4.92
C PRO A 40 0.57 -15.04 4.59
N ALA A 41 0.60 -16.06 5.44
CA ALA A 41 1.41 -17.27 5.20
C ALA A 41 0.93 -18.03 3.97
N ASP A 42 -0.37 -17.97 3.72
CA ASP A 42 -1.02 -18.52 2.54
C ASP A 42 -1.82 -17.44 1.80
N PRO A 43 -1.23 -16.83 0.76
CA PRO A 43 -1.90 -15.80 -0.02
C PRO A 43 -3.10 -16.32 -0.83
N LYS A 44 -3.20 -17.63 -1.10
CA LYS A 44 -4.28 -18.22 -1.89
C LYS A 44 -5.45 -18.70 -1.04
N GLY A 45 -5.22 -18.89 0.25
CA GLY A 45 -6.27 -19.20 1.20
C GLY A 45 -6.63 -20.68 1.23
N ASN A 46 -5.65 -21.55 1.47
CA ASN A 46 -5.99 -22.94 1.76
C ASN A 46 -6.67 -23.00 3.14
N PRO A 47 -7.79 -23.74 3.28
CA PRO A 47 -8.53 -23.81 4.53
C PRO A 47 -7.65 -24.21 5.72
N GLY A 48 -7.73 -23.43 6.81
CA GLY A 48 -7.09 -23.74 8.10
C GLY A 48 -5.70 -23.15 8.34
N THR A 49 -5.06 -22.51 7.36
CA THR A 49 -3.72 -21.89 7.51
C THR A 49 -3.73 -20.36 7.35
N GLU A 50 -4.89 -19.78 7.12
CA GLU A 50 -5.06 -18.39 6.69
C GLU A 50 -4.95 -17.38 7.85
N GLN A 51 -3.76 -17.19 8.41
CA GLN A 51 -3.52 -16.08 9.32
C GLN A 51 -3.14 -14.82 8.53
N THR A 52 -3.94 -13.76 8.66
CA THR A 52 -3.69 -12.44 8.05
C THR A 52 -3.49 -11.38 9.13
N TRP A 53 -2.83 -10.26 8.80
CA TRP A 53 -2.68 -9.16 9.75
C TRP A 53 -4.02 -8.60 10.20
N ALA A 54 -5.00 -8.50 9.29
CA ALA A 54 -6.37 -8.10 9.63
C ALA A 54 -7.02 -9.03 10.68
N LYS A 55 -6.87 -10.36 10.57
CA LYS A 55 -7.33 -11.32 11.60
C LYS A 55 -6.59 -11.13 12.93
N THR A 56 -5.28 -10.94 12.90
CA THR A 56 -4.47 -10.69 14.10
C THR A 56 -4.97 -9.46 14.86
N VAL A 57 -5.14 -8.34 14.16
CA VAL A 57 -5.62 -7.09 14.75
C VAL A 57 -7.04 -7.22 15.27
N LYS A 58 -7.93 -7.88 14.52
CA LYS A 58 -9.33 -8.09 14.92
C LYS A 58 -9.42 -8.68 16.34
N ASN A 59 -8.55 -9.64 16.66
CA ASN A 59 -8.52 -10.27 17.98
C ASN A 59 -8.03 -9.34 19.10
N GLN A 60 -7.32 -8.25 18.76
CA GLN A 60 -6.82 -7.25 19.71
C GLN A 60 -7.81 -6.11 19.95
N VAL A 61 -8.82 -5.92 19.10
CA VAL A 61 -9.75 -4.77 19.15
C VAL A 61 -10.36 -4.55 20.54
N PRO A 62 -10.87 -5.57 21.27
CA PRO A 62 -11.42 -5.35 22.62
C PRO A 62 -10.36 -4.87 23.63
N GLY A 63 -9.10 -5.24 23.43
CA GLY A 63 -7.97 -4.73 24.23
C GLY A 63 -7.65 -3.28 23.89
N LEU A 64 -7.60 -2.95 22.60
CA LEU A 64 -7.33 -1.60 22.12
C LEU A 64 -8.41 -0.60 22.57
N ALA A 65 -9.68 -0.98 22.49
CA ALA A 65 -10.79 -0.15 22.94
C ALA A 65 -10.74 0.10 24.46
N ARG A 66 -10.44 -0.94 25.26
CA ARG A 66 -10.23 -0.78 26.71
C ARG A 66 -9.04 0.09 27.06
N ALA A 67 -8.04 0.15 26.19
CA ALA A 67 -6.89 1.05 26.34
C ALA A 67 -7.20 2.51 25.95
N GLY A 68 -8.39 2.79 25.39
CA GLY A 68 -8.85 4.13 25.05
C GLY A 68 -8.62 4.56 23.59
N PHE A 69 -8.18 3.67 22.70
CA PHE A 69 -8.08 3.99 21.28
C PHE A 69 -9.46 4.12 20.64
N THR A 70 -9.66 5.15 19.83
CA THR A 70 -10.91 5.42 19.07
C THR A 70 -10.71 5.29 17.56
N TYR A 71 -9.47 5.33 17.06
CA TYR A 71 -9.16 5.12 15.64
C TYR A 71 -8.06 4.09 15.43
N PHE A 72 -8.19 3.30 14.37
CA PHE A 72 -7.17 2.35 13.89
C PHE A 72 -6.78 2.73 12.46
N TRP A 73 -5.54 3.19 12.27
CA TRP A 73 -4.96 3.41 10.95
C TRP A 73 -4.41 2.10 10.39
N ALA A 74 -5.07 1.61 9.32
CA ALA A 74 -4.68 0.40 8.62
C ALA A 74 -3.56 0.65 7.60
N PRO A 75 -2.74 -0.36 7.26
CA PRO A 75 -1.85 -0.26 6.11
C PRO A 75 -2.68 -0.13 4.81
N PRO A 76 -2.09 0.30 3.69
CA PRO A 76 -2.81 0.37 2.42
C PRO A 76 -3.41 -1.00 2.05
N MET A 77 -4.70 -0.98 1.72
CA MET A 77 -5.51 -2.20 1.60
C MET A 77 -5.61 -2.73 0.16
N SER A 78 -5.20 -1.93 -0.81
CA SER A 78 -5.26 -2.26 -2.23
C SER A 78 -4.16 -3.23 -2.65
N ARG A 79 -4.39 -3.97 -3.73
CA ARG A 79 -3.39 -4.80 -4.38
C ARG A 79 -2.18 -3.97 -4.75
N ALA A 80 -1.03 -4.45 -4.32
CA ALA A 80 0.26 -3.84 -4.58
C ALA A 80 1.07 -4.64 -5.62
N SER A 81 2.11 -4.04 -6.19
CA SER A 81 2.94 -4.65 -7.23
C SER A 81 3.69 -5.88 -6.71
N PHE A 82 4.16 -5.84 -5.45
CA PHE A 82 4.80 -6.97 -4.76
C PHE A 82 3.79 -7.98 -4.15
N GLY A 83 2.50 -7.89 -4.52
CA GLY A 83 1.48 -8.85 -4.14
C GLY A 83 1.25 -8.92 -2.62
N SER A 84 1.10 -10.12 -2.07
CA SER A 84 0.86 -10.36 -0.64
C SER A 84 2.07 -10.07 0.26
N ASN A 85 3.26 -9.88 -0.31
CA ASN A 85 4.47 -9.56 0.46
C ASN A 85 4.65 -8.05 0.67
N SER A 86 3.83 -7.24 0.01
CA SER A 86 3.91 -5.78 0.05
C SER A 86 3.46 -5.18 1.39
N ASN A 87 3.98 -3.97 1.70
CA ASN A 87 3.46 -3.10 2.76
C ASN A 87 2.33 -2.16 2.28
N GLY A 88 2.06 -2.11 0.97
CA GLY A 88 0.91 -1.42 0.37
C GLY A 88 1.25 -0.09 -0.34
N TYR A 89 2.46 0.44 -0.18
CA TYR A 89 2.88 1.73 -0.78
C TYR A 89 3.25 1.67 -2.26
N ASP A 90 3.16 0.50 -2.87
CA ASP A 90 3.36 0.23 -4.29
C ASP A 90 2.02 -0.15 -4.95
N PRO A 91 0.98 0.71 -4.90
CA PRO A 91 -0.37 0.34 -5.33
C PRO A 91 -0.42 0.01 -6.82
N LYS A 92 -0.98 -1.15 -7.14
CA LYS A 92 -1.17 -1.63 -8.50
C LYS A 92 -2.62 -1.47 -8.96
N ASP A 93 -3.54 -2.05 -8.19
CA ASP A 93 -4.97 -2.00 -8.46
C ASP A 93 -5.70 -1.57 -7.19
N LEU A 94 -6.26 -0.35 -7.21
CA LEU A 94 -6.96 0.24 -6.06
C LEU A 94 -8.28 -0.48 -5.73
N TYR A 95 -8.85 -1.20 -6.69
CA TYR A 95 -10.15 -1.85 -6.55
C TYR A 95 -10.02 -3.31 -6.09
N ASP A 96 -8.85 -3.94 -6.29
CA ASP A 96 -8.55 -5.25 -5.70
C ASP A 96 -8.14 -5.10 -4.23
N LEU A 97 -9.10 -5.23 -3.32
CA LEU A 97 -8.87 -5.26 -1.86
C LEU A 97 -8.55 -6.67 -1.34
N GLY A 98 -7.99 -7.54 -2.17
CA GLY A 98 -7.78 -8.95 -1.85
C GLY A 98 -9.07 -9.77 -1.99
N ALA A 99 -9.83 -9.48 -3.05
CA ALA A 99 -11.16 -10.04 -3.30
C ALA A 99 -11.22 -10.96 -4.53
N TYR A 100 -10.21 -10.89 -5.39
CA TYR A 100 -10.19 -11.56 -6.69
C TYR A 100 -9.15 -12.70 -6.72
N GLY A 101 -8.98 -13.34 -7.89
CA GLY A 101 -8.17 -14.57 -8.06
C GLY A 101 -6.68 -14.46 -7.70
N LEU A 102 -6.18 -13.25 -7.40
CA LEU A 102 -4.83 -13.06 -6.89
C LEU A 102 -4.68 -13.40 -5.40
N GLY A 103 -5.79 -13.49 -4.64
CA GLY A 103 -5.80 -13.89 -3.23
C GLY A 103 -5.68 -12.71 -2.26
N ALA A 104 -5.13 -12.92 -1.07
CA ALA A 104 -4.96 -11.87 -0.05
C ALA A 104 -4.01 -10.75 -0.50
N THR A 105 -4.24 -9.52 -0.02
CA THR A 105 -3.23 -8.46 -0.02
C THR A 105 -2.21 -8.69 1.10
N GLY A 106 -1.21 -7.83 1.24
CA GLY A 106 -0.34 -7.88 2.41
C GLY A 106 -1.08 -7.72 3.74
N PHE A 107 -2.23 -7.01 3.75
CA PHE A 107 -3.05 -6.84 4.95
C PHE A 107 -3.96 -8.04 5.24
N GLY A 108 -4.51 -8.63 4.18
CA GLY A 108 -5.39 -9.80 4.27
C GLY A 108 -6.37 -9.90 3.10
N PHE A 109 -7.33 -10.82 3.23
CA PHE A 109 -8.46 -10.92 2.31
C PHE A 109 -9.47 -9.80 2.57
N ARG A 110 -10.27 -9.44 1.55
CA ARG A 110 -11.34 -8.44 1.69
C ARG A 110 -12.28 -8.76 2.85
N GLN A 111 -12.62 -10.03 3.03
CA GLN A 111 -13.51 -10.46 4.12
C GLN A 111 -12.87 -10.28 5.50
N ASP A 112 -11.56 -10.48 5.64
CA ASP A 112 -10.86 -10.27 6.92
C ASP A 112 -10.85 -8.80 7.31
N VAL A 113 -10.62 -7.92 6.35
CA VAL A 113 -10.66 -6.46 6.55
C VAL A 113 -12.07 -6.01 6.91
N ALA A 114 -13.10 -6.54 6.24
CA ALA A 114 -14.49 -6.28 6.60
C ALA A 114 -14.83 -6.76 8.02
N ASN A 115 -14.34 -7.95 8.40
CA ASN A 115 -14.53 -8.48 9.75
C ASN A 115 -13.81 -7.65 10.81
N LEU A 116 -12.64 -7.09 10.50
CA LEU A 116 -11.94 -6.13 11.37
C LEU A 116 -12.71 -4.82 11.48
N ALA A 117 -13.19 -4.25 10.37
CA ALA A 117 -13.99 -3.04 10.38
C ALA A 117 -15.25 -3.20 11.26
N SER A 118 -15.96 -4.32 11.13
CA SER A 118 -17.11 -4.64 11.99
C SER A 118 -16.73 -4.76 13.47
N ALA A 119 -15.59 -5.38 13.79
CA ALA A 119 -15.11 -5.48 15.17
C ALA A 119 -14.74 -4.12 15.77
N LEU A 120 -14.08 -3.26 14.99
CA LEU A 120 -13.75 -1.88 15.39
C LEU A 120 -15.04 -1.11 15.69
N SER A 121 -16.00 -1.10 14.76
CA SER A 121 -17.28 -0.40 14.94
C SER A 121 -18.05 -0.91 16.17
N ALA A 122 -18.05 -2.23 16.41
CA ALA A 122 -18.70 -2.82 17.59
C ALA A 122 -18.06 -2.42 18.93
N ASN A 123 -16.83 -1.87 18.90
CA ASN A 123 -16.09 -1.38 20.07
C ASN A 123 -15.92 0.15 20.07
N ASN A 124 -16.76 0.89 19.33
CA ASN A 124 -16.67 2.35 19.18
C ASN A 124 -15.31 2.83 18.66
N MET A 125 -14.68 2.02 17.81
CA MET A 125 -13.45 2.38 17.10
C MET A 125 -13.72 2.54 15.60
N HIS A 126 -12.96 3.42 14.94
CA HIS A 126 -13.09 3.70 13.53
C HIS A 126 -11.86 3.21 12.74
N LEU A 127 -12.10 2.58 11.59
CA LEU A 127 -11.05 2.21 10.65
C LEU A 127 -10.65 3.43 9.80
N VAL A 128 -9.37 3.76 9.76
CA VAL A 128 -8.80 4.80 8.89
C VAL A 128 -8.01 4.12 7.77
N ALA A 129 -8.42 4.39 6.53
CA ALA A 129 -7.79 3.85 5.33
C ALA A 129 -6.55 4.66 4.94
N ASP A 130 -5.43 3.99 4.66
CA ASP A 130 -4.27 4.59 4.01
C ASP A 130 -4.46 4.58 2.48
N VAL A 131 -4.53 5.76 1.87
CA VAL A 131 -4.91 5.95 0.47
C VAL A 131 -3.75 6.55 -0.32
N ILE A 132 -3.16 5.74 -1.20
CA ILE A 132 -1.97 6.11 -1.96
C ILE A 132 -2.37 6.56 -3.37
N TYR A 133 -2.45 7.87 -3.59
CA TYR A 133 -2.83 8.46 -4.90
C TYR A 133 -1.67 9.10 -5.67
N ASN A 134 -0.49 9.20 -5.07
CA ASN A 134 0.66 9.83 -5.71
C ASN A 134 1.17 9.07 -6.94
N HIS A 135 1.16 7.73 -6.93
CA HIS A 135 1.73 6.91 -8.02
C HIS A 135 1.04 5.54 -8.15
N ARG A 136 1.39 4.78 -9.19
CA ARG A 136 1.05 3.37 -9.40
C ARG A 136 2.30 2.56 -9.71
N ASP A 137 2.33 1.30 -9.31
CA ASP A 137 3.42 0.37 -9.62
C ASP A 137 2.89 -0.94 -10.23
N GLY A 138 3.74 -1.67 -10.94
CA GLY A 138 3.41 -2.97 -11.53
C GLY A 138 2.54 -2.91 -12.79
N GLY A 139 2.53 -1.76 -13.48
CA GLY A 139 1.91 -1.60 -14.80
C GLY A 139 2.62 -2.40 -15.89
N ARG A 140 1.94 -2.61 -17.02
CA ARG A 140 2.57 -3.18 -18.22
C ARG A 140 3.40 -2.11 -18.91
N ALA A 141 4.48 -2.52 -19.58
CA ALA A 141 5.25 -1.63 -20.43
C ALA A 141 4.39 -1.18 -21.62
N GLU A 142 4.48 0.10 -21.95
CA GLU A 142 3.83 0.74 -23.09
C GLU A 142 4.76 1.75 -23.72
N ASP A 143 4.50 2.09 -24.98
CA ASP A 143 5.24 3.15 -25.66
C ASP A 143 4.89 4.50 -25.04
N ASN A 144 5.89 5.16 -24.46
CA ASN A 144 5.72 6.46 -23.81
C ASN A 144 6.67 7.49 -24.44
N SER A 145 6.13 8.32 -25.33
CA SER A 145 6.89 9.35 -26.05
C SER A 145 7.49 10.41 -25.12
N ALA A 146 6.84 10.72 -24.00
CA ALA A 146 7.34 11.65 -23.00
C ALA A 146 8.56 11.08 -22.26
N VAL A 147 8.52 9.81 -21.85
CA VAL A 147 9.68 9.11 -21.27
C VAL A 147 10.80 9.00 -22.31
N LYS A 148 10.48 8.65 -23.57
CA LYS A 148 11.48 8.59 -24.64
C LYS A 148 12.18 9.93 -24.82
N ALA A 149 11.43 11.02 -25.00
CA ALA A 149 11.98 12.35 -25.13
C ALA A 149 12.80 12.75 -23.89
N TYR A 150 12.33 12.41 -22.69
CA TYR A 150 13.06 12.67 -21.44
C TYR A 150 14.44 11.99 -21.44
N ILE A 151 14.48 10.71 -21.82
CA ILE A 151 15.71 9.90 -21.85
C ILE A 151 16.62 10.30 -23.01
N THR A 152 16.09 10.56 -24.21
CA THR A 152 16.90 10.87 -25.41
C THR A 152 17.38 12.31 -25.45
N ASN A 153 16.53 13.26 -25.06
CA ASN A 153 16.78 14.68 -25.29
C ASN A 153 17.30 15.41 -24.07
N TYR A 154 17.53 14.71 -22.96
CA TYR A 154 18.05 15.27 -21.72
C TYR A 154 17.12 16.36 -21.16
N PHE A 155 16.35 16.04 -20.13
CA PHE A 155 15.44 17.01 -19.54
C PHE A 155 16.16 18.26 -19.02
N SER A 156 15.91 19.40 -19.67
CA SER A 156 16.40 20.73 -19.30
C SER A 156 15.28 21.64 -18.78
N GLY A 157 14.11 21.08 -18.45
CA GLY A 157 12.99 21.86 -17.95
C GLY A 157 13.20 22.32 -16.50
N PRO A 158 12.28 23.15 -15.97
CA PRO A 158 12.46 23.79 -14.70
C PRO A 158 12.63 22.75 -13.56
N PRO A 159 13.42 23.06 -12.53
CA PRO A 159 13.50 22.22 -11.34
C PRO A 159 12.07 22.07 -10.80
N LYS A 160 11.59 20.81 -10.71
CA LYS A 160 10.24 20.35 -10.28
C LYS A 160 9.26 19.92 -11.38
N SER A 161 9.65 19.74 -12.64
CA SER A 161 8.76 19.01 -13.56
C SER A 161 8.63 17.54 -13.13
N PRO A 162 7.40 16.97 -13.18
CA PRO A 162 7.18 15.57 -12.86
C PRO A 162 8.07 14.68 -13.73
N PHE A 163 8.80 13.77 -13.08
CA PHE A 163 9.51 12.72 -13.81
C PHE A 163 8.45 11.80 -14.45
N PRO A 164 8.48 11.57 -15.77
CA PRO A 164 7.41 10.83 -16.43
C PRO A 164 7.37 9.35 -16.01
N SER A 165 8.50 8.79 -15.56
CA SER A 165 8.57 7.47 -14.93
C SER A 165 9.95 7.28 -14.27
N ASP A 166 10.02 6.54 -13.15
CA ASP A 166 11.27 6.08 -12.54
C ASP A 166 11.86 4.83 -13.24
N ARG A 167 11.08 4.19 -14.12
CA ARG A 167 11.44 2.97 -14.86
C ARG A 167 11.17 3.13 -16.35
N PHE A 168 12.07 2.64 -17.18
CA PHE A 168 11.90 2.59 -18.64
C PHE A 168 12.44 1.28 -19.20
N ARG A 169 11.91 0.87 -20.35
CA ARG A 169 12.41 -0.26 -21.13
C ARG A 169 12.95 0.26 -22.45
N CYS A 170 14.22 -0.02 -22.73
CA CYS A 170 14.79 0.20 -24.06
C CYS A 170 14.68 -1.10 -24.86
N VAL A 171 14.09 -1.03 -26.04
CA VAL A 171 14.01 -2.16 -26.98
C VAL A 171 14.97 -1.88 -28.14
N LEU A 172 15.89 -2.79 -28.38
CA LEU A 172 16.78 -2.78 -29.55
C LEU A 172 16.28 -3.83 -30.55
N PRO A 173 15.58 -3.43 -31.63
CA PRO A 173 15.18 -4.39 -32.65
C PRO A 173 16.42 -4.91 -33.40
N LEU A 174 16.47 -6.22 -33.66
CA LEU A 174 17.51 -6.88 -34.46
C LEU A 174 16.90 -7.37 -35.78
N GLY A 175 17.66 -7.26 -36.87
CA GLY A 175 17.28 -7.70 -38.21
C GLY A 175 16.17 -6.86 -38.88
N GLY A 176 15.63 -7.37 -39.98
CA GLY A 176 14.56 -6.73 -40.74
C GLY A 176 14.91 -5.30 -41.18
N THR A 177 13.97 -4.37 -41.00
CA THR A 177 14.15 -2.95 -41.34
C THR A 177 15.00 -2.17 -40.34
N SER A 178 15.40 -2.77 -39.22
CA SER A 178 16.25 -2.08 -38.23
C SER A 178 17.70 -1.92 -38.70
N GLY A 179 18.17 -2.78 -39.60
CA GLY A 179 19.57 -2.81 -40.04
C GLY A 179 20.57 -3.33 -38.99
N ASN A 180 20.11 -3.61 -37.76
CA ASN A 180 20.93 -4.14 -36.67
C ASN A 180 21.18 -5.65 -36.90
N GLY A 181 22.34 -5.98 -37.46
CA GLY A 181 22.70 -7.36 -37.82
C GLY A 181 23.48 -8.12 -36.74
N VAL A 182 24.16 -9.18 -37.16
CA VAL A 182 25.11 -9.92 -36.31
C VAL A 182 26.27 -9.00 -35.94
N GLY A 183 26.61 -8.94 -34.65
CA GLY A 183 27.74 -8.15 -34.16
C GLY A 183 27.71 -7.94 -32.65
N ASP A 184 28.71 -7.21 -32.16
CA ASP A 184 28.84 -6.84 -30.75
C ASP A 184 28.07 -5.55 -30.46
N TYR A 185 27.25 -5.58 -29.42
CA TYR A 185 26.47 -4.44 -28.95
C TYR A 185 26.97 -3.99 -27.58
N TYR A 186 27.20 -2.68 -27.43
CA TYR A 186 27.71 -2.10 -26.19
C TYR A 186 26.66 -1.21 -25.55
N PHE A 187 26.42 -1.41 -24.25
CA PHE A 187 25.56 -0.56 -23.44
C PHE A 187 26.42 0.29 -22.50
N LYS A 188 26.23 1.61 -22.53
CA LYS A 188 26.89 2.53 -21.60
C LYS A 188 25.84 3.15 -20.69
N ILE A 189 26.02 2.95 -19.39
CA ILE A 189 25.17 3.55 -18.35
C ILE A 189 26.06 4.50 -17.54
N SER A 190 25.62 5.75 -17.38
CA SER A 190 26.33 6.72 -16.55
C SER A 190 25.36 7.73 -15.93
N SER A 191 25.56 8.05 -14.64
CA SER A 191 24.86 9.17 -14.00
C SER A 191 25.29 10.49 -14.63
N LYS A 192 24.34 11.21 -15.22
CA LYS A 192 24.59 12.49 -15.88
C LYS A 192 24.88 13.64 -14.90
N THR A 193 24.28 13.61 -13.71
CA THR A 193 24.47 14.65 -12.69
C THR A 193 25.80 14.51 -11.95
N GLY A 194 26.50 13.38 -12.11
CA GLY A 194 27.67 13.07 -11.29
C GLY A 194 27.35 12.88 -9.80
N ASN A 195 26.07 12.89 -9.42
CA ASN A 195 25.65 12.74 -8.03
C ASN A 195 26.17 11.39 -7.49
N SER A 196 26.86 11.44 -6.36
CA SER A 196 27.53 10.30 -5.73
C SER A 196 26.58 9.17 -5.29
N ALA A 197 25.27 9.44 -5.20
CA ALA A 197 24.25 8.40 -4.99
C ALA A 197 24.07 7.50 -6.22
N TYR A 198 24.39 7.98 -7.42
CA TYR A 198 24.16 7.28 -8.69
C TYR A 198 25.42 7.10 -9.55
N HIS A 199 26.44 7.92 -9.35
CA HIS A 199 27.71 7.84 -10.06
C HIS A 199 28.59 6.70 -9.50
N ASN A 200 29.23 5.93 -10.38
CA ASN A 200 30.06 4.76 -10.04
C ASN A 200 29.38 3.75 -9.10
N LYS A 201 28.07 3.56 -9.25
CA LYS A 201 27.32 2.52 -8.53
C LYS A 201 27.22 1.25 -9.37
N PRO A 202 27.16 0.07 -8.73
CA PRO A 202 26.87 -1.17 -9.43
C PRO A 202 25.44 -1.12 -9.99
N TYR A 203 25.28 -1.53 -11.26
CA TYR A 203 23.98 -1.68 -11.92
C TYR A 203 23.68 -3.16 -12.12
N LYS A 204 22.42 -3.56 -11.96
CA LYS A 204 21.94 -4.87 -12.40
C LYS A 204 21.38 -4.72 -13.81
N LEU A 205 21.93 -5.47 -14.75
CA LEU A 205 21.44 -5.53 -16.13
C LEU A 205 20.71 -6.85 -16.32
N TYR A 206 19.46 -6.77 -16.81
CA TYR A 206 18.66 -7.91 -17.21
C TYR A 206 18.45 -7.82 -18.72
N LEU A 207 18.80 -8.88 -19.44
CA LEU A 207 18.65 -8.99 -20.88
C LEU A 207 17.73 -10.19 -21.14
N GLU A 208 16.70 -9.97 -21.94
CA GLU A 208 15.73 -10.98 -22.35
C GLU A 208 15.69 -10.99 -23.89
N THR A 209 15.58 -12.18 -24.48
CA THR A 209 15.43 -12.37 -25.93
C THR A 209 14.22 -13.29 -26.18
N GLY A 210 13.56 -13.11 -27.33
CA GLY A 210 12.48 -14.00 -27.76
C GLY A 210 12.96 -15.35 -28.29
N GLU A 211 14.28 -15.52 -28.43
CA GLU A 211 14.95 -16.73 -28.90
C GLU A 211 15.67 -17.45 -27.76
N VAL A 212 15.76 -18.78 -27.80
CA VAL A 212 16.48 -19.57 -26.80
C VAL A 212 17.98 -19.23 -26.84
N GLY A 213 18.54 -18.83 -25.69
CA GLY A 213 19.95 -18.47 -25.57
C GLY A 213 20.91 -19.65 -25.80
N TRP A 214 22.20 -19.33 -25.97
CA TRP A 214 23.25 -20.34 -26.05
C TRP A 214 23.22 -21.26 -24.81
N GLN A 215 23.20 -22.58 -25.04
CA GLN A 215 23.05 -23.68 -24.06
C GLN A 215 21.63 -24.03 -23.57
N ASN A 216 20.56 -23.71 -24.31
CA ASN A 216 19.18 -24.02 -23.90
C ASN A 216 18.77 -23.39 -22.55
N LEU A 217 19.46 -22.32 -22.14
CA LEU A 217 19.07 -21.55 -20.98
C LEU A 217 17.92 -20.63 -21.41
N ALA A 218 16.72 -20.92 -20.89
CA ALA A 218 15.52 -20.09 -21.02
C ALA A 218 15.59 -18.88 -20.08
#